data_AF-A0A653SXL1-F1
#
_entry.id   AF-A0A653SXL1-F1
#
_cell.length_a   1.000
_cell.length_b   1.000
_cell.length_c   1.000
_cell.angle_alpha   90.00
_cell.angle_beta   90.00
_cell.angle_gamma   90.00
#
_symmetry.space_group_name_H-M   'P 1'
#
loop_
_entity.id
_entity.type
_entity.pdbx_description
1 polymer ?
#
loop_
_entity_poly.entity_id
_entity_poly.type
_entity_poly.pdbx_seq_one_letter_code
_entity_poly.pdbx_strand_id
1 'polypeptide(L)'
;MIRQFLTIFILTFFFSCGQKSNNIESKIDTIDNSSVDTFSTQPINKQIDQDKNFSYDNQVSSLGIGLIIAPPKFEIYNDSLLSEKIASWDMYEDETKINICSKFFKPDYGIMHFVCIAKSEKTYKVLVNFSEIKYLPKTKKYDFKTWDEYISQSFGIRRLTNDNVVISKNYTLRIKPEDNADSLAIPKGHELFCPIEIKGDWIKVRYDCFYNDENNSYEGEPCQNYIDKCKNPLTGWLRWRLENQLLIDIFLMP
;
A
#
# COMPACT_ATOMS: atom_id res chain seq x y z
N MET A 1 20.79 -4.02 71.25
CA MET A 1 21.36 -4.87 72.32
C MET A 1 21.04 -6.32 71.97
N ILE A 2 22.07 -7.13 71.64
CA ILE A 2 22.12 -8.62 71.56
C ILE A 2 21.24 -9.29 70.47
N ARG A 3 21.79 -9.71 69.31
CA ARG A 3 22.50 -10.98 68.92
C ARG A 3 21.60 -12.23 68.78
N GLN A 4 21.52 -12.79 67.56
CA GLN A 4 21.74 -14.22 67.16
C GLN A 4 21.26 -14.39 65.69
N PHE A 5 22.14 -14.45 64.69
CA PHE A 5 22.84 -15.64 64.13
C PHE A 5 21.95 -16.81 63.74
N LEU A 6 21.76 -17.00 62.43
CA LEU A 6 21.84 -18.34 61.83
C LEU A 6 22.53 -18.24 60.47
N THR A 7 23.71 -18.85 60.40
CA THR A 7 24.58 -18.96 59.24
C THR A 7 24.41 -20.36 58.68
N ILE A 8 24.09 -20.51 57.39
CA ILE A 8 24.28 -21.77 56.68
C ILE A 8 25.19 -21.51 55.49
N PHE A 9 26.38 -22.10 55.63
CA PHE A 9 27.43 -22.32 54.65
C PHE A 9 26.90 -23.18 53.48
N ILE A 10 27.12 -22.75 52.24
CA ILE A 10 27.22 -23.69 51.11
C ILE A 10 28.52 -23.40 50.36
N LEU A 11 29.34 -24.46 50.33
CA LEU A 11 30.66 -24.55 49.75
C LEU A 11 30.68 -24.18 48.26
N THR A 12 31.68 -23.39 47.91
CA THR A 12 32.22 -23.24 46.56
C THR A 12 33.08 -24.45 46.20
N PHE A 13 32.83 -25.06 45.04
CA PHE A 13 33.81 -25.90 44.36
C PHE A 13 34.47 -25.09 43.25
N PHE A 14 35.77 -24.88 43.41
CA PHE A 14 36.69 -24.41 42.39
C PHE A 14 37.16 -25.59 41.52
N PHE A 15 37.02 -25.47 40.20
CA PHE A 15 37.91 -26.04 39.18
C PHE A 15 37.85 -25.09 37.98
N SER A 16 38.78 -24.15 37.86
CA SER A 16 40.11 -24.24 37.24
C SER A 16 40.11 -24.05 35.72
N CYS A 17 40.53 -22.82 35.36
CA CYS A 17 41.36 -22.36 34.25
C CYS A 17 41.21 -22.90 32.81
N GLY A 18 40.94 -21.94 31.92
CA GLY A 18 41.37 -21.95 30.53
C GLY A 18 41.39 -20.53 29.95
N GLN A 19 42.31 -19.69 30.42
CA GLN A 19 42.60 -18.39 29.79
C GLN A 19 43.20 -18.62 28.40
N LYS A 20 42.63 -17.98 27.38
CA LYS A 20 43.41 -17.44 26.27
C LYS A 20 42.93 -16.03 25.94
N SER A 21 43.82 -15.10 26.26
CA SER A 21 43.84 -13.68 25.92
C SER A 21 43.53 -13.44 24.44
N ASN A 22 42.68 -12.44 24.14
CA ASN A 22 43.14 -11.18 23.53
C ASN A 22 42.03 -10.11 23.54
N ASN A 23 42.48 -8.91 23.88
CA ASN A 23 41.76 -7.65 24.06
C ASN A 23 40.88 -7.24 22.88
N ILE A 24 39.78 -6.52 23.17
CA ILE A 24 39.48 -5.18 22.63
C ILE A 24 38.49 -4.49 23.59
N GLU A 25 38.75 -3.21 23.84
CA GLU A 25 38.09 -2.30 24.78
C GLU A 25 36.57 -2.22 24.63
N SER A 26 35.87 -2.26 25.77
CA SER A 26 34.48 -1.82 25.90
C SER A 26 34.44 -0.30 26.06
N LYS A 27 33.88 0.39 25.05
CA LYS A 27 33.38 1.75 25.23
C LYS A 27 31.86 1.69 25.40
N ILE A 28 31.42 2.16 26.56
CA ILE A 28 30.01 2.41 26.88
C ILE A 28 29.56 3.59 26.04
N ASP A 29 28.52 3.42 25.22
CA ASP A 29 27.76 4.53 24.66
C ASP A 29 26.26 4.24 24.74
N THR A 30 25.64 4.99 25.64
CA THR A 30 24.32 5.64 25.62
C THR A 30 23.34 5.24 24.51
N ILE A 31 22.18 4.73 24.92
CA ILE A 31 21.00 4.50 24.08
C ILE A 31 20.35 5.84 23.75
N ASP A 32 20.42 6.25 22.49
CA ASP A 32 19.63 7.35 21.94
C ASP A 32 18.55 6.78 21.01
N ASN A 33 17.29 7.06 21.33
CA ASN A 33 16.12 6.59 20.59
C ASN A 33 15.81 7.58 19.46
N SER A 34 16.28 7.25 18.25
CA SER A 34 15.87 7.94 17.02
C SER A 34 16.09 7.01 15.82
N SER A 35 15.16 6.05 15.63
CA SER A 35 15.08 5.29 14.37
C SER A 35 14.38 6.12 13.31
N VAL A 36 15.16 6.89 12.54
CA VAL A 36 14.76 7.41 11.23
C VAL A 36 15.00 6.30 10.23
N ASP A 37 13.94 5.56 9.89
CA ASP A 37 13.99 4.57 8.82
C ASP A 37 14.24 5.28 7.48
N THR A 38 15.50 5.23 7.06
CA THR A 38 15.95 5.79 5.78
C THR A 38 15.70 4.74 4.71
N PHE A 39 14.56 4.83 4.03
CA PHE A 39 14.29 4.00 2.86
C PHE A 39 15.24 4.38 1.72
N SER A 40 16.07 3.42 1.30
CA SER A 40 16.95 3.52 0.14
C SER A 40 16.14 3.58 -1.14
N THR A 41 16.00 4.77 -1.71
CA THR A 41 15.47 4.97 -3.07
C THR A 41 16.61 4.79 -4.08
N GLN A 42 16.76 3.60 -4.66
CA GLN A 42 17.49 3.50 -5.92
C GLN A 42 16.60 4.08 -7.04
N PRO A 43 17.09 5.04 -7.83
CA PRO A 43 16.32 5.60 -8.93
C PRO A 43 16.22 4.55 -10.05
N ILE A 44 14.99 4.15 -10.37
CA ILE A 44 14.69 3.40 -11.59
C ILE A 44 14.95 4.36 -12.76
N ASN A 45 16.13 4.26 -13.35
CA ASN A 45 16.51 5.03 -14.51
C ASN A 45 15.88 4.39 -15.76
N LYS A 46 14.60 4.66 -15.97
CA LYS A 46 14.00 4.59 -17.30
C LYS A 46 13.49 5.99 -17.59
N GLN A 47 14.25 6.70 -18.41
CA GLN A 47 13.87 7.98 -18.98
C GLN A 47 12.60 7.75 -19.80
N ILE A 48 11.45 7.98 -19.18
CA ILE A 48 10.14 7.93 -19.81
C ILE A 48 9.98 9.28 -20.50
N ASP A 49 10.44 9.34 -21.75
CA ASP A 49 10.03 10.36 -22.69
C ASP A 49 8.59 10.00 -23.11
N GLN A 50 7.60 10.77 -22.67
CA GLN A 50 6.19 10.49 -22.94
C GLN A 50 5.46 11.78 -23.32
N ASP A 51 4.91 11.78 -24.54
CA ASP A 51 3.60 12.38 -24.78
C ASP A 51 2.71 12.06 -23.57
N LYS A 52 2.28 13.09 -22.82
CA LYS A 52 1.56 12.95 -21.55
C LYS A 52 0.16 12.39 -21.77
N ASN A 53 0.06 11.10 -22.08
CA ASN A 53 -1.20 10.36 -22.03
C ASN A 53 -1.33 9.76 -20.62
N PHE A 54 -2.16 10.39 -19.80
CA PHE A 54 -2.50 9.88 -18.47
C PHE A 54 -3.49 8.73 -18.61
N SER A 55 -3.16 7.58 -18.05
CA SER A 55 -4.06 6.42 -17.95
C SER A 55 -4.90 6.50 -16.68
N TYR A 56 -5.92 5.64 -16.56
CA TYR A 56 -6.64 5.46 -15.30
C TYR A 56 -5.68 5.10 -14.17
N ASP A 57 -4.85 4.07 -14.38
CA ASP A 57 -3.84 3.62 -13.44
C ASP A 57 -2.44 3.89 -14.01
N ASN A 58 -1.75 4.90 -13.44
CA ASN A 58 -0.44 5.35 -13.90
C ASN A 58 0.69 4.64 -13.16
N GLN A 59 1.79 4.39 -13.86
CA GLN A 59 2.99 3.82 -13.23
C GLN A 59 3.57 4.78 -12.20
N VAL A 60 4.15 4.24 -11.13
CA VAL A 60 4.78 5.04 -10.07
C VAL A 60 6.08 4.40 -9.63
N SER A 61 7.05 5.23 -9.27
CA SER A 61 8.35 4.79 -8.76
C SER A 61 8.26 4.08 -7.40
N SER A 62 7.22 4.38 -6.61
CA SER A 62 6.93 3.70 -5.35
C SER A 62 5.43 3.66 -5.08
N LEU A 63 4.97 2.66 -4.33
CA LEU A 63 3.61 2.65 -3.76
C LEU A 63 3.51 3.49 -2.48
N GLY A 64 4.62 3.90 -1.87
CA GLY A 64 4.62 4.73 -0.67
C GLY A 64 3.87 4.10 0.51
N ILE A 65 3.31 4.95 1.36
CA ILE A 65 2.56 4.55 2.57
C ILE A 65 1.04 4.48 2.36
N GLY A 66 0.57 4.81 1.16
CA GLY A 66 -0.85 4.86 0.83
C GLY A 66 -1.15 5.89 -0.25
N LEU A 67 -2.41 6.32 -0.29
CA LEU A 67 -2.94 7.28 -1.25
C LEU A 67 -3.51 8.50 -0.52
N ILE A 68 -3.39 9.65 -1.18
CA ILE A 68 -4.09 10.86 -0.79
C ILE A 68 -5.14 11.19 -1.86
N ILE A 69 -6.38 11.28 -1.42
CA ILE A 69 -7.53 11.68 -2.24
C ILE A 69 -7.62 13.20 -2.15
N ALA A 70 -7.33 13.88 -3.26
CA ALA A 70 -7.41 15.32 -3.33
C ALA A 70 -8.88 15.78 -3.46
N PRO A 71 -9.25 16.91 -2.86
CA PRO A 71 -10.54 17.55 -3.15
C PRO A 71 -10.57 18.05 -4.61
N PRO A 72 -11.76 18.34 -5.17
CA PRO A 72 -11.88 18.86 -6.54
C PRO A 72 -10.96 20.04 -6.86
N LYS A 73 -10.82 20.97 -5.90
CA LYS A 73 -9.91 22.11 -6.01
C LYS A 73 -8.80 22.00 -5.00
N PHE A 74 -7.57 22.01 -5.47
CA PHE A 74 -6.40 21.82 -4.62
C PHE A 74 -5.18 22.61 -5.10
N GLU A 75 -4.22 22.78 -4.19
CA GLU A 75 -2.95 23.44 -4.46
C GLU A 75 -1.81 22.44 -4.32
N ILE A 76 -0.75 22.66 -5.10
CA ILE A 76 0.45 21.84 -5.09
C ILE A 76 1.71 22.71 -5.04
N TYR A 77 2.70 22.21 -4.32
CA TYR A 77 3.91 22.95 -3.97
C TYR A 77 5.17 22.14 -4.27
N ASN A 78 6.26 22.86 -4.55
CA ASN A 78 7.58 22.24 -4.73
C ASN A 78 8.24 21.90 -3.39
N ASP A 79 7.86 22.56 -2.30
CA ASP A 79 8.51 22.46 -1.00
C ASP A 79 7.55 22.08 0.14
N SER A 80 8.10 21.52 1.21
CA SER A 80 7.34 21.07 2.38
C SER A 80 6.85 22.21 3.28
N LEU A 81 7.35 23.44 3.11
CA LEU A 81 6.89 24.61 3.87
C LEU A 81 5.68 25.28 3.21
N LEU A 82 5.26 24.79 2.04
CA LEU A 82 4.15 25.33 1.25
C LEU A 82 4.39 26.79 0.80
N SER A 83 5.63 27.11 0.45
CA SER A 83 6.04 28.46 0.07
C SER A 83 6.15 28.65 -1.45
N GLU A 84 6.55 27.61 -2.16
CA GLU A 84 6.73 27.56 -3.61
C GLU A 84 5.52 26.89 -4.26
N LYS A 85 4.41 27.63 -4.33
CA LYS A 85 3.19 27.18 -5.03
C LYS A 85 3.48 27.04 -6.52
N ILE A 86 3.17 25.87 -7.07
CA ILE A 86 3.30 25.58 -8.50
C ILE A 86 2.01 25.96 -9.22
N ALA A 87 0.89 25.51 -8.67
CA ALA A 87 -0.42 25.70 -9.26
C ALA A 87 -1.54 25.57 -8.23
N SER A 88 -2.69 26.13 -8.59
CA SER A 88 -3.99 25.67 -8.12
C SER A 88 -4.63 24.92 -9.28
N TRP A 89 -5.21 23.75 -9.00
CA TRP A 89 -5.98 23.02 -9.99
C TRP A 89 -7.41 22.83 -9.54
N ASP A 90 -8.28 22.79 -10.53
CA ASP A 90 -9.60 22.19 -10.47
C ASP A 90 -9.53 20.89 -11.27
N MET A 91 -9.83 19.76 -10.63
CA MET A 91 -9.84 18.46 -11.28
C MET A 91 -10.81 18.43 -12.49
N TYR A 92 -11.86 19.25 -12.47
CA TYR A 92 -12.84 19.32 -13.57
C TYR A 92 -12.54 20.42 -14.60
N GLU A 93 -11.37 21.07 -14.51
CA GLU A 93 -10.92 21.94 -15.60
C GLU A 93 -10.64 21.15 -16.89
N ASP A 94 -10.53 21.89 -17.98
CA ASP A 94 -10.14 21.36 -19.29
C ASP A 94 -8.90 20.45 -19.17
N GLU A 95 -9.04 19.19 -19.58
CA GLU A 95 -7.98 18.16 -19.48
C GLU A 95 -6.67 18.61 -20.14
N THR A 96 -6.75 19.47 -21.17
CA THR A 96 -5.56 20.04 -21.85
C THR A 96 -4.71 20.93 -20.94
N LYS A 97 -5.26 21.40 -19.81
CA LYS A 97 -4.57 22.22 -18.80
C LYS A 97 -4.01 21.38 -17.66
N ILE A 98 -4.46 20.14 -17.52
CA ILE A 98 -3.99 19.23 -16.48
C ILE A 98 -2.62 18.72 -16.91
N ASN A 99 -1.58 19.24 -16.26
CA ASN A 99 -0.20 18.87 -16.56
C ASN A 99 0.41 17.95 -15.51
N ILE A 100 -0.40 17.45 -14.58
CA ILE A 100 0.03 16.58 -13.48
C ILE A 100 -0.75 15.29 -13.43
N CYS A 101 0.02 14.21 -13.45
CA CYS A 101 -0.44 12.84 -13.41
C CYS A 101 -0.46 12.32 -11.96
N SER A 102 -1.62 11.82 -11.53
CA SER A 102 -1.80 11.10 -10.27
C SER A 102 -1.71 9.58 -10.48
N LYS A 103 -1.66 8.78 -9.42
CA LYS A 103 -1.65 7.30 -9.53
C LYS A 103 -2.95 6.81 -10.16
N PHE A 104 -4.08 7.19 -9.58
CA PHE A 104 -5.38 7.01 -10.21
C PHE A 104 -5.86 8.33 -10.77
N PHE A 105 -6.16 8.36 -12.08
CA PHE A 105 -6.54 9.58 -12.80
C PHE A 105 -7.76 9.33 -13.69
N LYS A 106 -8.92 9.78 -13.21
CA LYS A 106 -10.20 9.74 -13.93
C LYS A 106 -11.09 10.91 -13.47
N PRO A 107 -10.76 12.14 -13.89
CA PRO A 107 -11.38 13.35 -13.37
C PRO A 107 -12.89 13.45 -13.59
N ASP A 108 -13.41 12.93 -14.71
CA ASP A 108 -14.84 12.86 -15.03
C ASP A 108 -15.65 12.08 -13.97
N TYR A 109 -14.95 11.27 -13.18
CA TYR A 109 -15.50 10.49 -12.07
C TYR A 109 -15.02 10.99 -10.69
N GLY A 110 -14.36 12.14 -10.63
CA GLY A 110 -13.83 12.71 -9.38
C GLY A 110 -12.62 11.96 -8.81
N ILE A 111 -11.91 11.18 -9.63
CA ILE A 111 -10.76 10.37 -9.20
C ILE A 111 -9.46 11.09 -9.58
N MET A 112 -8.77 11.59 -8.56
CA MET A 112 -7.39 12.09 -8.69
C MET A 112 -6.63 11.77 -7.40
N HIS A 113 -6.06 10.56 -7.35
CA HIS A 113 -5.46 10.00 -6.14
C HIS A 113 -3.97 9.85 -6.30
N PHE A 114 -3.20 10.47 -5.41
CA PHE A 114 -1.74 10.49 -5.48
C PHE A 114 -1.14 9.47 -4.52
N VAL A 115 -0.04 8.82 -4.92
CA VAL A 115 0.76 8.06 -3.94
C VAL A 115 1.33 9.03 -2.92
N CYS A 116 1.05 8.76 -1.65
CA CYS A 116 1.66 9.46 -0.53
C CYS A 116 2.87 8.66 -0.05
N ILE A 117 4.06 9.28 -0.07
CA ILE A 117 5.31 8.65 0.37
C ILE A 117 5.66 9.01 1.80
N ALA A 118 5.19 10.17 2.29
CA ALA A 118 5.35 10.58 3.68
C ALA A 118 4.29 11.65 4.03
N LYS A 119 4.04 11.82 5.33
CA LYS A 119 3.17 12.88 5.85
C LYS A 119 3.81 13.57 7.04
N SER A 120 3.57 14.87 7.16
CA SER A 120 3.93 15.68 8.33
C SER A 120 2.67 16.20 9.02
N GLU A 121 2.83 17.13 9.96
CA GLU A 121 1.70 17.87 10.53
C GLU A 121 1.00 18.76 9.52
N LYS A 122 1.74 19.30 8.54
CA LYS A 122 1.24 20.34 7.62
C LYS A 122 1.08 19.88 6.17
N THR A 123 1.74 18.79 5.78
CA THR A 123 1.85 18.41 4.37
C THR A 123 1.77 16.90 4.15
N TYR A 124 1.32 16.54 2.94
CA TYR A 124 1.53 15.24 2.33
C TYR A 124 2.62 15.36 1.28
N LYS A 125 3.63 14.51 1.36
CA LYS A 125 4.66 14.35 0.32
C LYS A 125 4.16 13.28 -0.65
N VAL A 126 4.01 13.64 -1.91
CA VAL A 126 3.35 12.82 -2.93
C VAL A 126 4.20 12.60 -4.16
N LEU A 127 3.92 11.53 -4.89
CA LEU A 127 4.42 11.32 -6.24
C LEU A 127 3.43 11.89 -7.25
N VAL A 128 3.95 12.66 -8.20
CA VAL A 128 3.28 13.09 -9.42
C VAL A 128 4.12 12.71 -10.63
N ASN A 129 3.53 12.66 -11.83
CA ASN A 129 4.28 12.40 -13.07
C ASN A 129 5.24 11.20 -12.90
N PHE A 130 4.69 10.08 -12.42
CA PHE A 130 5.37 8.81 -12.18
C PHE A 130 6.40 8.80 -11.02
N SER A 131 7.18 9.85 -10.82
CA SER A 131 8.26 9.85 -9.81
C SER A 131 8.61 11.21 -9.19
N GLU A 132 8.07 12.31 -9.72
CA GLU A 132 8.36 13.64 -9.19
C GLU A 132 7.75 13.80 -7.80
N ILE A 133 8.54 14.35 -6.88
CA ILE A 133 8.10 14.62 -5.52
C ILE A 133 7.51 16.02 -5.46
N LYS A 134 6.28 16.11 -4.94
CA LYS A 134 5.59 17.37 -4.66
C LYS A 134 4.91 17.32 -3.30
N TYR A 135 4.33 18.45 -2.90
CA TYR A 135 3.66 18.58 -1.61
C TYR A 135 2.24 19.09 -1.78
N LEU A 136 1.32 18.43 -1.09
CA LEU A 136 -0.07 18.87 -0.92
C LEU A 136 -0.28 19.34 0.53
N PRO A 137 -1.08 20.38 0.77
CA PRO A 137 -1.39 20.82 2.12
C PRO A 137 -2.23 19.76 2.85
N LYS A 138 -1.95 19.57 4.14
CA LYS A 138 -2.72 18.67 5.00
C LYS A 138 -3.88 19.42 5.62
N THR A 139 -5.04 19.32 4.98
CA THR A 139 -6.30 19.90 5.48
C THR A 139 -7.39 18.84 5.58
N LYS A 140 -8.50 19.14 6.27
CA LYS A 140 -9.65 18.22 6.42
C LYS A 140 -10.32 17.83 5.09
N LYS A 141 -10.01 18.51 3.99
CA LYS A 141 -10.58 18.23 2.66
C LYS A 141 -9.88 17.10 1.92
N TYR A 142 -8.69 16.70 2.37
CA TYR A 142 -7.95 15.59 1.79
C TYR A 142 -8.15 14.35 2.64
N ASP A 143 -8.36 13.22 1.99
CA ASP A 143 -8.54 11.94 2.67
C ASP A 143 -7.32 11.04 2.41
N PHE A 144 -6.55 10.80 3.47
CA PHE A 144 -5.41 9.88 3.42
C PHE A 144 -5.91 8.48 3.73
N LYS A 145 -5.65 7.53 2.84
CA LYS A 145 -5.91 6.11 3.05
C LYS A 145 -4.62 5.33 2.91
N THR A 146 -4.33 4.46 3.86
CA THR A 146 -3.35 3.39 3.65
C THR A 146 -3.81 2.49 2.50
N TRP A 147 -2.89 1.73 1.89
CA TRP A 147 -3.29 0.75 0.86
C TRP A 147 -4.30 -0.25 1.38
N ASP A 148 -4.15 -0.68 2.62
CA ASP A 148 -5.07 -1.63 3.24
C ASP A 148 -6.49 -1.06 3.31
N GLU A 149 -6.65 0.15 3.85
CA GLU A 149 -7.94 0.85 3.89
C GLU A 149 -8.50 1.09 2.49
N TYR A 150 -7.66 1.50 1.56
CA TYR A 150 -8.05 1.83 0.20
C TYR A 150 -8.60 0.62 -0.55
N ILE A 151 -7.91 -0.52 -0.45
CA ILE A 151 -8.32 -1.77 -1.09
C ILE A 151 -9.53 -2.37 -0.36
N SER A 152 -9.54 -2.39 0.96
CA SER A 152 -10.67 -2.94 1.73
C SER A 152 -11.97 -2.15 1.53
N GLN A 153 -11.91 -0.87 1.16
CA GLN A 153 -13.07 -0.01 0.89
C GLN A 153 -13.46 0.04 -0.59
N SER A 154 -12.77 -0.68 -1.48
CA SER A 154 -13.11 -0.70 -2.90
C SER A 154 -14.41 -1.48 -3.16
N PHE A 155 -15.02 -1.27 -4.33
CA PHE A 155 -16.22 -2.01 -4.77
C PHE A 155 -15.90 -3.48 -5.06
N GLY A 156 -14.65 -3.75 -5.36
CA GLY A 156 -14.08 -5.06 -5.58
C GLY A 156 -12.65 -4.93 -6.08
N ILE A 157 -11.99 -6.06 -6.27
CA ILE A 157 -10.69 -6.14 -6.93
C ILE A 157 -10.68 -7.30 -7.91
N ARG A 158 -9.77 -7.25 -8.87
CA ARG A 158 -9.44 -8.39 -9.72
C ARG A 158 -7.94 -8.47 -9.93
N ARG A 159 -7.47 -9.61 -10.44
CA ARG A 159 -6.07 -9.73 -10.87
C ARG A 159 -5.78 -8.76 -12.00
N LEU A 160 -4.57 -8.17 -11.99
CA LEU A 160 -4.14 -7.18 -12.98
C LEU A 160 -4.42 -7.70 -14.40
N THR A 161 -5.13 -6.88 -15.16
CA THR A 161 -5.38 -7.09 -16.57
C THR A 161 -4.45 -6.22 -17.41
N ASN A 162 -4.09 -6.68 -18.62
CA ASN A 162 -3.43 -5.81 -19.59
C ASN A 162 -4.45 -4.97 -20.39
N ASP A 163 -3.98 -4.12 -21.29
CA ASP A 163 -4.82 -3.24 -22.12
C ASP A 163 -5.85 -4.00 -22.98
N ASN A 164 -5.64 -5.30 -23.23
CA ASN A 164 -6.59 -6.18 -23.92
C ASN A 164 -7.51 -6.94 -22.96
N VAL A 165 -7.58 -6.52 -21.69
CA VAL A 165 -8.35 -7.14 -20.61
C VAL A 165 -7.96 -8.62 -20.38
N VAL A 166 -6.73 -8.99 -20.72
CA VAL A 166 -6.21 -10.34 -20.48
C VAL A 166 -5.64 -10.40 -19.08
N ILE A 167 -6.18 -11.31 -18.28
CA ILE A 167 -5.77 -11.54 -16.90
C ILE A 167 -4.39 -12.19 -16.86
N SER A 168 -3.50 -11.65 -16.04
CA SER A 168 -2.19 -12.26 -15.79
C SER A 168 -2.35 -13.64 -15.12
N LYS A 169 -1.92 -14.70 -15.81
CA LYS A 169 -1.90 -16.07 -15.29
C LYS A 169 -0.85 -16.29 -14.19
N ASN A 170 0.11 -15.37 -14.06
CA ASN A 170 1.20 -15.50 -13.11
C ASN A 170 0.77 -15.21 -11.66
N TYR A 171 -0.37 -14.55 -11.47
CA TYR A 171 -0.85 -14.12 -10.15
C TYR A 171 -2.02 -14.99 -9.69
N THR A 172 -1.83 -16.30 -9.58
CA THR A 172 -2.91 -17.22 -9.22
C THR A 172 -3.48 -16.95 -7.82
N LEU A 173 -4.77 -17.24 -7.63
CA LEU A 173 -5.37 -17.36 -6.31
C LEU A 173 -4.76 -18.55 -5.57
N ARG A 174 -4.41 -18.39 -4.30
CA ARG A 174 -3.71 -19.41 -3.50
C ARG A 174 -4.46 -19.79 -2.24
N ILE A 175 -4.16 -20.96 -1.70
CA ILE A 175 -4.71 -21.41 -0.42
C ILE A 175 -4.12 -20.66 0.79
N LYS A 176 -2.90 -20.12 0.65
CA LYS A 176 -2.13 -19.42 1.70
C LYS A 176 -1.39 -18.21 1.11
N PRO A 177 -1.04 -17.19 1.95
CA PRO A 177 -0.34 -15.98 1.51
C PRO A 177 1.17 -16.21 1.32
N GLU A 178 1.54 -17.15 0.45
CA GLU A 178 2.93 -17.49 0.18
C GLU A 178 3.12 -17.94 -1.28
N ASP A 179 4.29 -17.66 -1.85
CA ASP A 179 4.56 -17.84 -3.29
C ASP A 179 4.55 -19.31 -3.75
N ASN A 180 4.77 -20.26 -2.84
CA ASN A 180 4.82 -21.69 -3.11
C ASN A 180 3.54 -22.44 -2.75
N ALA A 181 2.50 -21.76 -2.25
CA ALA A 181 1.24 -22.41 -1.90
C ALA A 181 0.47 -22.89 -3.14
N ASP A 182 -0.29 -23.96 -2.97
CA ASP A 182 -1.17 -24.50 -4.01
C ASP A 182 -2.14 -23.43 -4.53
N SER A 183 -2.40 -23.50 -5.84
CA SER A 183 -3.33 -22.61 -6.51
C SER A 183 -4.76 -23.13 -6.41
N LEU A 184 -5.70 -22.18 -6.39
CA LEU A 184 -7.13 -22.43 -6.45
C LEU A 184 -7.63 -22.12 -7.86
N ALA A 185 -8.41 -23.04 -8.43
CA ALA A 185 -9.04 -22.83 -9.72
C ALA A 185 -10.20 -21.82 -9.58
N ILE A 186 -10.12 -20.74 -10.35
CA ILE A 186 -11.19 -19.75 -10.47
C ILE A 186 -12.10 -20.17 -11.63
N PRO A 187 -13.43 -20.20 -11.45
CA PRO A 187 -14.36 -20.43 -12.54
C PRO A 187 -14.13 -19.47 -13.72
N LYS A 188 -14.31 -19.95 -14.95
CA LYS A 188 -14.13 -19.11 -16.15
C LYS A 188 -15.19 -18.00 -16.19
N GLY A 189 -14.79 -16.78 -16.56
CA GLY A 189 -15.69 -15.63 -16.71
C GLY A 189 -16.01 -14.91 -15.39
N HIS A 190 -15.32 -15.28 -14.31
CA HIS A 190 -15.68 -14.93 -12.96
C HIS A 190 -14.45 -14.39 -12.23
N GLU A 191 -14.10 -13.15 -12.56
CA GLU A 191 -12.84 -12.50 -12.20
C GLU A 191 -13.09 -11.20 -11.42
N LEU A 192 -13.92 -11.29 -10.38
CA LEU A 192 -14.13 -10.23 -9.41
C LEU A 192 -14.11 -10.83 -8.00
N PHE A 193 -13.45 -10.14 -7.08
CA PHE A 193 -13.28 -10.59 -5.72
C PHE A 193 -13.54 -9.47 -4.73
N CYS A 194 -14.10 -9.86 -3.59
CA CYS A 194 -14.26 -9.00 -2.45
C CYS A 194 -13.06 -9.14 -1.48
N PRO A 195 -12.34 -8.06 -1.17
CA PRO A 195 -11.28 -8.07 -0.17
C PRO A 195 -11.85 -8.38 1.24
N ILE A 196 -11.20 -9.27 1.97
CA ILE A 196 -11.57 -9.64 3.36
C ILE A 196 -10.52 -9.17 4.35
N GLU A 197 -9.24 -9.45 4.06
CA GLU A 197 -8.14 -9.27 4.99
C GLU A 197 -6.85 -9.04 4.22
N ILE A 198 -5.96 -8.17 4.72
CA ILE A 198 -4.66 -7.90 4.10
C ILE A 198 -3.55 -8.30 5.08
N LYS A 199 -2.54 -9.01 4.57
CA LYS A 199 -1.34 -9.45 5.30
C LYS A 199 -0.10 -9.25 4.45
N GLY A 200 0.61 -8.14 4.70
CA GLY A 200 1.77 -7.77 3.90
C GLY A 200 1.38 -7.64 2.42
N ASP A 201 2.01 -8.44 1.56
CA ASP A 201 1.81 -8.37 0.10
C ASP A 201 0.59 -9.19 -0.39
N TRP A 202 -0.19 -9.75 0.53
CA TRP A 202 -1.27 -10.67 0.22
C TRP A 202 -2.61 -10.19 0.73
N ILE A 203 -3.66 -10.43 -0.05
CA ILE A 203 -5.05 -10.13 0.26
C ILE A 203 -5.82 -11.43 0.26
N LYS A 204 -6.45 -11.73 1.39
CA LYS A 204 -7.49 -12.73 1.45
C LYS A 204 -8.72 -12.18 0.77
N VAL A 205 -9.22 -12.90 -0.20
CA VAL A 205 -10.36 -12.49 -1.00
C VAL A 205 -11.41 -13.57 -1.03
N ARG A 206 -12.66 -13.14 -1.20
CA ARG A 206 -13.80 -13.99 -1.47
C ARG A 206 -14.27 -13.76 -2.89
N TYR A 207 -14.49 -14.83 -3.62
CA TYR A 207 -15.05 -14.78 -4.96
C TYR A 207 -16.48 -14.17 -4.94
N ASP A 208 -16.73 -13.22 -5.83
CA ASP A 208 -18.06 -12.66 -6.04
C ASP A 208 -18.90 -13.54 -6.95
N CYS A 209 -19.82 -14.29 -6.33
CA CYS A 209 -20.68 -15.24 -7.02
C CYS A 209 -21.83 -14.60 -7.82
N PHE A 210 -22.03 -13.28 -7.72
CA PHE A 210 -23.05 -12.55 -8.47
C PHE A 210 -22.46 -11.81 -9.68
N TYR A 211 -21.13 -11.75 -9.78
CA TYR A 211 -20.46 -11.12 -10.91
C TYR A 211 -20.78 -11.84 -12.22
N ASN A 212 -21.21 -11.06 -13.22
CA ASN A 212 -21.72 -11.53 -14.52
C ASN A 212 -23.01 -12.40 -14.46
N ASP A 213 -23.75 -12.35 -13.35
CA ASP A 213 -25.12 -12.84 -13.34
C ASP A 213 -26.02 -11.86 -14.12
N GLU A 214 -26.80 -12.35 -15.08
CA GLU A 214 -27.71 -11.54 -15.90
C GLU A 214 -28.75 -10.80 -15.04
N ASN A 215 -29.06 -11.33 -13.85
CA ASN A 215 -30.00 -10.73 -12.90
C ASN A 215 -29.31 -10.32 -11.60
N ASN A 216 -28.10 -9.76 -11.68
CA ASN A 216 -27.37 -9.31 -10.51
C ASN A 216 -28.11 -8.18 -9.76
N SER A 217 -28.81 -8.52 -8.68
CA SER A 217 -29.53 -7.57 -7.83
C SER A 217 -28.62 -6.64 -7.00
N TYR A 218 -27.31 -6.83 -7.07
CA TYR A 218 -26.31 -6.07 -6.32
C TYR A 218 -25.38 -5.27 -7.24
N GLU A 219 -25.75 -5.13 -8.51
CA GLU A 219 -25.00 -4.28 -9.44
C GLU A 219 -24.87 -2.87 -8.88
N GLY A 220 -23.63 -2.40 -8.87
CA GLY A 220 -23.27 -1.09 -8.35
C GLY A 220 -23.29 -0.93 -6.83
N GLU A 221 -23.35 -2.02 -6.07
CA GLU A 221 -23.10 -2.00 -4.63
C GLU A 221 -21.65 -2.45 -4.31
N PRO A 222 -21.02 -1.90 -3.26
CA PRO A 222 -19.78 -2.46 -2.74
C PRO A 222 -19.95 -3.92 -2.33
N CYS A 223 -19.04 -4.79 -2.76
CA CYS A 223 -19.16 -6.24 -2.55
C CYS A 223 -19.37 -6.63 -1.08
N GLN A 224 -18.82 -5.86 -0.13
CA GLN A 224 -18.92 -6.12 1.31
C GLN A 224 -20.38 -6.16 1.80
N ASN A 225 -21.31 -5.52 1.08
CA ASN A 225 -22.73 -5.46 1.45
C ASN A 225 -23.50 -6.75 1.15
N TYR A 226 -23.01 -7.57 0.23
CA TYR A 226 -23.76 -8.74 -0.25
C TYR A 226 -22.92 -10.02 -0.35
N ILE A 227 -21.60 -9.96 -0.21
CA ILE A 227 -20.73 -11.14 -0.40
C ILE A 227 -21.02 -12.28 0.58
N ASP A 228 -21.63 -11.99 1.74
CA ASP A 228 -22.09 -13.00 2.70
C ASP A 228 -23.33 -13.78 2.22
N LYS A 229 -24.02 -13.29 1.18
CA LYS A 229 -25.15 -13.97 0.55
C LYS A 229 -24.71 -15.05 -0.44
N CYS A 230 -23.43 -15.10 -0.79
CA CYS A 230 -22.87 -16.21 -1.56
C CYS A 230 -22.93 -17.50 -0.74
N LYS A 231 -23.58 -18.54 -1.30
CA LYS A 231 -23.80 -19.80 -0.57
C LYS A 231 -22.51 -20.60 -0.35
N ASN A 232 -21.55 -20.55 -1.28
CA ASN A 232 -20.27 -21.26 -1.20
C ASN A 232 -19.16 -20.51 -1.95
N PRO A 233 -18.79 -19.30 -1.54
CA PRO A 233 -17.81 -18.52 -2.29
C PRO A 233 -16.41 -19.06 -2.05
N LEU A 234 -15.69 -19.35 -3.13
CA LEU A 234 -14.28 -19.67 -3.09
C LEU A 234 -13.52 -18.55 -2.38
N THR A 235 -12.72 -18.91 -1.38
CA THR A 235 -11.88 -17.95 -0.64
C THR A 235 -10.43 -18.35 -0.82
N GLY A 236 -9.56 -17.37 -1.05
CA GLY A 236 -8.14 -17.61 -1.23
C GLY A 236 -7.33 -16.33 -1.04
N TRP A 237 -6.04 -16.39 -1.38
CA TRP A 237 -5.10 -15.28 -1.25
C TRP A 237 -4.60 -14.85 -2.63
N LEU A 238 -4.70 -13.55 -2.90
CA LEU A 238 -4.08 -12.90 -4.06
C LEU A 238 -2.89 -12.09 -3.59
N ARG A 239 -1.78 -12.16 -4.32
CA ARG A 239 -0.70 -11.22 -4.14
C ARG A 239 -1.11 -9.90 -4.79
N TRP A 240 -1.20 -8.82 -4.02
CA TRP A 240 -1.67 -7.53 -4.54
C TRP A 240 -0.56 -6.60 -4.96
N ARG A 241 0.65 -6.83 -4.45
CA ARG A 241 1.84 -6.10 -4.88
C ARG A 241 3.06 -6.98 -4.96
N LEU A 242 3.98 -6.57 -5.81
CA LEU A 242 5.36 -7.03 -5.82
C LEU A 242 6.23 -5.79 -5.94
N GLU A 243 7.09 -5.57 -4.96
CA GLU A 243 7.90 -4.35 -4.84
C GLU A 243 7.01 -3.08 -4.89
N ASN A 244 7.15 -2.26 -5.93
CA ASN A 244 6.43 -1.01 -6.14
C ASN A 244 5.32 -1.12 -7.20
N GLN A 245 4.90 -2.33 -7.55
CA GLN A 245 3.89 -2.58 -8.58
C GLN A 245 2.63 -3.20 -7.99
N LEU A 246 1.47 -2.69 -8.41
CA LEU A 246 0.19 -3.35 -8.16
C LEU A 246 0.04 -4.55 -9.09
N LEU A 247 -0.49 -5.64 -8.55
CA LEU A 247 -0.80 -6.89 -9.25
C LEU A 247 -2.31 -7.13 -9.33
N ILE A 248 -3.09 -6.12 -8.99
CA ILE A 248 -4.55 -6.12 -8.98
C ILE A 248 -5.07 -4.84 -9.62
N ASP A 249 -6.26 -4.92 -10.22
CA ASP A 249 -7.08 -3.76 -10.54
C ASP A 249 -8.01 -3.49 -9.34
N ILE A 250 -8.17 -2.22 -8.97
CA ILE A 250 -9.01 -1.77 -7.87
C ILE A 250 -10.20 -1.00 -8.45
N PHE A 251 -11.42 -1.46 -8.15
CA PHE A 251 -12.66 -0.81 -8.59
C PHE A 251 -13.11 0.21 -7.56
N LEU A 252 -13.04 1.49 -7.92
CA LEU A 252 -13.36 2.62 -7.04
C LEU A 252 -14.79 3.10 -7.16
N MET A 253 -15.51 2.55 -8.13
CA MET A 253 -16.85 2.92 -8.49
C MET A 253 -17.61 1.68 -8.96
N PRO A 254 -18.95 1.75 -8.89
CA PRO A 254 -19.82 0.77 -9.53
C PRO A 254 -19.60 0.67 -11.04
#